data_AF-A0A7Y3JIE4-F1
#
_entry.id   AF-A0A7Y3JIE4-F1
#
_cell.length_a   1.000
_cell.length_b   1.000
_cell.length_c   1.000
_cell.angle_alpha   90.00
_cell.angle_beta   90.00
_cell.angle_gamma   90.00
#
_symmetry.space_group_name_H-M   'P 1'
#
loop_
_entity.id
_entity.type
_entity.pdbx_description
1 polymer ?
#
loop_
_entity_poly.entity_id
_entity_poly.type
_entity_poly.pdbx_seq_one_letter_code
_entity_poly.pdbx_strand_id
1 'polypeptide(L)'
;ALAVALEADTLVYISDIRGVLKNGNVLPRLDEEKIVQEIQSGVIAGGMVPKVRNALEAVASGCKKVVIGGYTSGGDLTLLLEGRSGTTIEEDLD
;
A
#
# COMPACT_ATOMS: atom_id res chain seq x y z
N ALA A 1 7.90 -6.87 9.72
CA ALA A 1 8.33 -7.78 10.80
C ALA A 1 7.35 -8.94 11.01
N LEU A 2 6.18 -8.77 11.66
CA LEU A 2 5.30 -9.92 11.96
C LEU A 2 4.73 -10.60 10.71
N ALA A 3 4.20 -9.84 9.75
CA ALA A 3 3.66 -10.39 8.49
C ALA A 3 4.73 -11.20 7.72
N VAL A 4 5.95 -10.68 7.67
CA VAL A 4 7.12 -11.36 7.10
C VAL A 4 7.44 -12.65 7.86
N ALA A 5 7.51 -12.60 9.19
CA ALA A 5 7.79 -13.76 10.03
C ALA A 5 6.70 -14.85 9.96
N LEU A 6 5.48 -14.46 9.60
CA LEU A 6 4.36 -15.37 9.36
C LEU A 6 4.26 -15.82 7.90
N GLU A 7 5.20 -15.41 7.04
CA GLU A 7 5.17 -15.68 5.59
C GLU A 7 3.83 -15.28 4.95
N ALA A 8 3.28 -14.16 5.40
CA ALA A 8 1.98 -13.69 4.93
C ALA A 8 2.07 -13.22 3.47
N ASP A 9 1.22 -13.78 2.62
CA ASP A 9 1.06 -13.35 1.22
C ASP A 9 0.68 -11.87 1.10
N THR A 10 -0.18 -11.38 1.99
CA THR A 10 -0.68 -10.00 1.93
C THR A 10 -0.77 -9.39 3.32
N LEU A 11 -0.23 -8.18 3.44
CA LEU A 11 -0.41 -7.32 4.61
C LEU A 11 -1.36 -6.18 4.26
N VAL A 12 -2.38 -5.96 5.08
CA VAL A 12 -3.34 -4.86 4.87
C VAL A 12 -3.18 -3.81 5.98
N TYR A 13 -2.90 -2.58 5.58
CA TYR A 13 -2.97 -1.40 6.44
C TYR A 13 -4.34 -0.75 6.30
N ILE A 14 -5.21 -0.99 7.28
CA ILE A 14 -6.48 -0.29 7.40
C ILE A 14 -6.22 1.13 7.93
N SER A 15 -6.74 2.12 7.22
CA SER A 15 -6.65 3.53 7.59
C SER A 15 -8.02 4.22 7.45
N ASP A 16 -8.11 5.44 7.94
CA ASP A 16 -9.17 6.41 7.69
C ASP A 16 -9.13 7.04 6.29
N ILE A 17 -8.04 6.86 5.54
CA ILE A 17 -7.91 7.31 4.15
C ILE A 17 -8.20 6.17 3.16
N ARG A 18 -8.67 6.54 1.97
CA ARG A 18 -9.00 5.59 0.90
C ARG A 18 -7.79 4.89 0.26
N GLY A 19 -6.57 5.37 0.50
CA GLY A 19 -5.32 4.95 -0.14
C GLY A 19 -4.38 6.14 -0.29
N VAL A 20 -3.29 5.98 -1.04
CA VAL A 20 -2.43 7.09 -1.46
C VAL A 20 -3.17 7.92 -2.51
N LEU A 21 -3.29 9.23 -2.28
CA LEU A 21 -4.10 10.11 -3.12
C LEU A 21 -3.22 11.06 -3.93
N LYS A 22 -3.41 11.08 -5.26
CA LYS A 22 -2.87 12.10 -6.16
C LYS A 22 -4.01 12.87 -6.80
N ASN A 23 -4.04 14.18 -6.59
CA ASN A 23 -5.11 15.05 -7.10
C ASN A 23 -6.53 14.56 -6.74
N GLY A 24 -6.71 14.06 -5.51
CA GLY A 24 -7.99 13.53 -5.01
C GLY A 24 -8.35 12.11 -5.45
N ASN A 25 -7.57 11.50 -6.35
CA ASN A 25 -7.78 10.14 -6.84
C ASN A 25 -6.81 9.16 -6.18
N VAL A 26 -7.27 7.93 -5.94
CA VAL A 26 -6.42 6.87 -5.40
C VAL A 26 -5.42 6.44 -6.47
N LEU A 27 -4.15 6.32 -6.09
CA LEU A 27 -3.14 5.60 -6.89
C LEU A 27 -3.34 4.11 -6.61
N PRO A 28 -3.85 3.31 -7.57
CA PRO A 28 -4.26 1.94 -7.28
C PRO A 28 -3.07 0.99 -7.07
N ARG A 29 -1.93 1.27 -7.72
CA ARG A 29 -0.69 0.51 -7.60
C ARG A 29 0.52 1.41 -7.52
N LEU A 30 1.50 1.00 -6.73
CA LEU A 30 2.76 1.68 -6.54
C LEU A 30 3.88 0.65 -6.33
N ASP A 31 4.94 0.75 -7.14
CA ASP A 31 6.21 0.07 -6.92
C ASP A 31 7.21 1.03 -6.22
N GLU A 32 8.45 0.58 -6.00
CA GLU A 32 9.50 1.39 -5.39
C GLU A 32 9.77 2.69 -6.17
N GLU A 33 9.87 2.63 -7.50
CA GLU A 33 10.18 3.78 -8.33
C GLU A 33 9.08 4.84 -8.21
N LYS A 34 7.82 4.43 -8.37
CA LYS A 34 6.65 5.30 -8.23
C LYS A 34 6.57 5.88 -6.82
N ILE A 35 6.85 5.10 -5.77
CA ILE A 35 6.87 5.62 -4.40
C ILE A 35 7.93 6.72 -4.26
N VAL A 36 9.14 6.51 -4.77
CA VAL A 36 10.20 7.53 -4.73
C VAL A 36 9.77 8.79 -5.46
N GLN A 37 9.20 8.66 -6.65
CA GLN A 37 8.68 9.79 -7.43
C GLN A 37 7.57 10.55 -6.68
N GLU A 38 6.63 9.83 -6.06
CA GLU A 38 5.52 10.48 -5.33
C GLU A 38 5.94 11.08 -3.98
N ILE A 39 7.02 10.60 -3.36
CA ILE A 39 7.64 11.27 -2.22
C ILE A 39 8.31 12.58 -2.68
N GLN A 40 9.05 12.55 -3.78
CA GLN A 40 9.72 13.73 -4.33
C GLN A 40 8.73 14.80 -4.81
N SER A 41 7.60 14.38 -5.38
CA SER A 41 6.53 15.28 -5.82
C SER A 41 5.72 15.89 -4.66
N GLY A 42 5.89 15.36 -3.44
CA GLY A 42 5.14 15.78 -2.26
C GLY A 42 3.73 15.17 -2.15
N VAL A 43 3.35 14.27 -3.07
CA VAL A 43 2.08 13.51 -3.01
C VAL A 43 2.08 12.58 -1.80
N ILE A 44 3.18 11.87 -1.57
CA ILE A 44 3.40 11.10 -0.34
C ILE A 44 4.22 11.97 0.62
N ALA A 45 3.58 12.45 1.69
CA ALA A 45 4.20 13.34 2.65
C ALA A 45 3.89 12.99 4.11
N GLY A 46 4.62 13.62 5.03
CA GLY A 46 4.42 13.48 6.48
C GLY A 46 4.52 12.02 6.95
N GLY A 47 3.59 11.61 7.82
CA GLY A 47 3.54 10.25 8.36
C GLY A 47 3.27 9.14 7.32
N MET A 48 2.90 9.49 6.08
CA MET A 48 2.75 8.49 5.02
C MET A 48 4.09 7.98 4.50
N VAL A 49 5.14 8.81 4.53
CA VAL A 49 6.49 8.42 4.07
C VAL A 49 7.00 7.16 4.79
N PRO A 50 7.02 7.08 6.14
CA PRO A 50 7.43 5.86 6.82
C PRO A 50 6.46 4.69 6.59
N LYS A 51 5.16 4.92 6.37
CA LYS A 51 4.20 3.85 6.08
C LYS A 51 4.50 3.15 4.76
N VAL A 52 4.74 3.90 3.68
CA VAL A 52 5.04 3.32 2.37
C VAL A 52 6.45 2.71 2.32
N ARG A 53 7.41 3.26 3.06
CA ARG A 53 8.75 2.66 3.20
C ARG A 53 8.71 1.32 3.93
N ASN A 54 7.97 1.23 5.03
CA ASN A 54 7.78 -0.03 5.74
C ASN A 54 7.00 -1.05 4.90
N ALA A 55 6.07 -0.59 4.06
CA ALA A 55 5.37 -1.46 3.12
C ALA A 55 6.33 -2.04 2.08
N LEU A 56 7.20 -1.22 1.48
CA LEU A 56 8.26 -1.67 0.57
C LEU A 56 9.20 -2.68 1.24
N GLU A 57 9.65 -2.40 2.46
CA GLU A 57 10.50 -3.33 3.20
C GLU A 57 9.80 -4.67 3.46
N ALA A 58 8.49 -4.65 3.76
CA ALA A 58 7.72 -5.88 3.92
C ALA A 58 7.63 -6.68 2.61
N VAL A 59 7.44 -5.99 1.48
CA VAL A 59 7.45 -6.63 0.15
C VAL A 59 8.81 -7.25 -0.14
N ALA A 60 9.88 -6.47 -0.04
CA ALA A 60 11.26 -6.93 -0.24
C ALA A 60 11.68 -8.06 0.71
N SER A 61 11.00 -8.19 1.85
CA SER A 61 11.26 -9.24 2.84
C SER A 61 10.35 -10.48 2.68
N GLY A 62 9.54 -10.56 1.62
CA GLY A 62 8.80 -11.77 1.27
C GLY A 62 7.27 -11.69 1.34
N CYS A 63 6.68 -10.55 1.74
CA CYS A 63 5.24 -10.36 1.51
C CYS A 63 5.00 -10.13 0.01
N LYS A 64 4.05 -10.83 -0.62
CA LYS A 64 3.77 -10.62 -2.06
C LYS A 64 3.27 -9.21 -2.35
N LYS A 65 2.46 -8.66 -1.44
CA LYS A 65 1.96 -7.28 -1.54
C LYS A 65 1.54 -6.70 -0.20
N VAL A 66 1.52 -5.38 -0.13
CA VAL A 66 0.92 -4.61 0.96
C VAL A 66 -0.21 -3.75 0.42
N VAL A 67 -1.36 -3.73 1.06
CA VAL A 67 -2.51 -2.91 0.64
C VAL A 67 -2.78 -1.84 1.69
N ILE A 68 -2.92 -0.58 1.27
CA ILE A 68 -3.31 0.55 2.12
C ILE A 68 -4.71 1.00 1.71
N GLY A 69 -5.66 1.00 2.63
CA GLY A 69 -6.98 1.53 2.30
C GLY A 69 -7.96 1.59 3.45
N GLY A 70 -9.14 2.13 3.14
CA GLY A 70 -10.21 2.36 4.09
C GLY A 70 -11.06 1.13 4.35
N TYR A 71 -11.60 1.03 5.56
CA TYR A 71 -12.63 0.05 5.92
C TYR A 71 -13.79 0.78 6.60
N THR A 72 -14.92 0.85 5.90
CA THR A 72 -16.13 1.56 6.32
C THR A 72 -17.35 0.65 6.39
N SER A 73 -17.39 -0.42 5.60
CA SER A 73 -18.52 -1.33 5.53
C SER A 73 -18.08 -2.78 5.28
N GLY A 74 -19.00 -3.72 5.54
CA GLY A 74 -18.79 -5.13 5.23
C GLY A 74 -18.54 -5.32 3.73
N GLY A 75 -17.46 -6.02 3.38
CA GLY A 75 -17.03 -6.24 1.99
C GLY A 75 -15.80 -5.44 1.58
N ASP A 76 -15.46 -4.36 2.30
CA ASP A 76 -14.30 -3.53 1.96
C ASP A 76 -12.99 -4.30 2.01
N LEU A 77 -12.83 -5.22 2.97
CA LEU A 77 -11.65 -6.08 3.05
C LEU A 77 -11.47 -6.94 1.80
N THR A 78 -12.56 -7.50 1.25
CA THR A 78 -12.51 -8.26 0.00
C THR A 78 -12.06 -7.39 -1.16
N LEU A 79 -12.59 -6.16 -1.27
CA LEU A 79 -12.19 -5.21 -2.31
C LEU A 79 -10.70 -4.82 -2.20
N LEU A 80 -10.19 -4.64 -0.96
CA LEU A 80 -8.79 -4.37 -0.71
C LEU A 80 -7.90 -5.55 -1.13
N LEU A 81 -8.27 -6.77 -0.74
CA LEU A 81 -7.51 -7.99 -1.09
C LEU A 81 -7.50 -8.25 -2.61
N GLU A 82 -8.59 -7.93 -3.30
CA GLU A 82 -8.71 -8.01 -4.77
C GLU A 82 -8.02 -6.85 -5.51
N GLY A 83 -7.49 -5.84 -4.79
CA GLY A 83 -6.87 -4.65 -5.39
C GLY A 83 -7.87 -3.75 -6.13
N ARG A 84 -9.16 -3.84 -5.79
CA ARG A 84 -10.26 -3.05 -6.37
C ARG A 84 -10.55 -1.77 -5.59
N SER A 85 -10.00 -1.65 -4.39
CA SER A 85 -9.98 -0.44 -3.57
C SER A 85 -8.61 -0.30 -2.91
N GLY A 86 -8.28 0.89 -2.42
CA GLY A 86 -6.98 1.13 -1.81
C GLY A 86 -5.84 1.32 -2.81
N THR A 87 -4.64 1.38 -2.25
CA THR A 87 -3.37 1.38 -2.97
C THR A 87 -2.65 0.07 -2.67
N THR A 88 -2.30 -0.68 -3.71
CA THR A 88 -1.47 -1.87 -3.61
C THR A 88 0.00 -1.49 -3.82
N ILE A 89 0.87 -1.96 -2.93
CA ILE A 89 2.32 -1.86 -3.02
C ILE A 89 2.86 -3.26 -3.25
N GLU A 90 3.56 -3.45 -4.35
CA GLU A 90 4.10 -4.73 -4.83
C GLU A 90 5.32 -4.46 -5.72
N GLU A 91 6.16 -5.46 -5.95
CA GLU A 91 7.24 -5.33 -6.94
C GLU A 91 6.64 -5.23 -8.35
N ASP A 92 7.34 -4.54 -9.26
CA ASP A 92 6.92 -4.47 -10.65
C ASP A 92 7.02 -5.86 -11.27
N LEU A 93 5.92 -6.34 -11.85
CA LEU A 93 5.87 -7.59 -12.59
C LEU A 93 6.21 -7.25 -14.04
N ASP A 94 7.50 -7.29 -14.38
CA ASP A 94 7.96 -7.26 -15.78
C ASP A 94 7.25 -8.33 -16.65
#